data_AF-A0A9D4D4P2-F1
#
_entry.id   AF-A0A9D4D4P2-F1
#
_cell.length_a   1.000
_cell.length_b   1.000
_cell.length_c   1.000
_cell.angle_alpha   90.00
_cell.angle_beta   90.00
_cell.angle_gamma   90.00
#
_symmetry.space_group_name_H-M   'P 1'
#
loop_
_entity.id
_entity.type
_entity.pdbx_description
1 polymer ?
#
loop_
_entity_poly.entity_id
_entity_poly.type
_entity_poly.pdbx_seq_one_letter_code
_entity_poly.pdbx_strand_id
1 'polypeptide(L)'
;MTNIVNAREAAKLYLASHQIPQMFESLLSCLMIERPEDPVAYVEKKMSEIRAIGVQNVNWETFVRELHPYRNSVRLQHVRDGSKFDKERQILGEEGDGKEKSDYEPDLFKLTEAS
;
A
#
# COMPACT_ATOMS: atom_id res chain seq x y z
N MET A 1 -25.85 -32.72 1.09
CA MET A 1 -24.59 -32.10 0.59
C MET A 1 -24.80 -30.74 -0.07
N THR A 2 -25.94 -30.49 -0.71
CA THR A 2 -26.31 -29.21 -1.37
C THR A 2 -26.30 -27.98 -0.45
N ASN A 3 -26.74 -28.10 0.80
CA ASN A 3 -26.79 -26.95 1.74
C ASN A 3 -25.40 -26.39 2.13
N ILE A 4 -24.37 -27.25 2.22
CA ILE A 4 -23.01 -26.83 2.60
C ILE A 4 -22.32 -26.13 1.44
N VAL A 5 -22.54 -26.61 0.21
CA VAL A 5 -22.01 -25.97 -1.01
C VAL A 5 -22.62 -24.58 -1.17
N ASN A 6 -23.93 -24.42 -0.92
CA ASN A 6 -24.59 -23.11 -0.95
C ASN A 6 -24.05 -22.14 0.11
N ALA A 7 -23.79 -22.62 1.33
CA ALA A 7 -23.21 -21.79 2.40
C ALA A 7 -21.78 -21.33 2.05
N ARG A 8 -20.97 -22.21 1.46
CA ARG A 8 -19.61 -21.87 1.03
C ARG A 8 -19.60 -20.82 -0.07
N GLU A 9 -20.45 -20.96 -1.08
CA GLU A 9 -20.53 -19.97 -2.16
C GLU A 9 -21.08 -18.63 -1.66
N ALA A 10 -22.06 -18.63 -0.76
CA ALA A 10 -22.54 -17.42 -0.09
C ALA A 10 -21.41 -16.71 0.69
N ALA A 11 -20.58 -17.46 1.42
CA ALA A 11 -19.43 -16.90 2.14
C ALA A 11 -18.39 -16.28 1.19
N LYS A 12 -18.08 -16.94 0.07
CA LYS A 12 -17.18 -16.38 -0.95
C LYS A 12 -17.73 -15.09 -1.55
N LEU A 13 -19.03 -15.07 -1.88
CA LEU A 13 -19.69 -13.88 -2.40
C LEU A 13 -19.66 -12.74 -1.39
N TYR A 14 -19.89 -13.02 -0.11
CA TYR A 14 -19.79 -12.03 0.97
C TYR A 14 -18.37 -11.44 1.06
N LEU A 15 -17.35 -12.28 1.06
CA LEU A 15 -15.95 -11.84 1.10
C LEU A 15 -15.58 -10.97 -0.10
N ALA A 16 -16.01 -11.36 -1.30
CA ALA A 16 -15.74 -10.63 -2.53
C ALA A 16 -16.50 -9.30 -2.59
N SER A 17 -17.80 -9.29 -2.27
CA SER A 17 -18.65 -8.10 -2.35
C SER A 17 -18.28 -7.03 -1.33
N HIS A 18 -17.70 -7.42 -0.20
CA HIS A 18 -17.21 -6.50 0.84
C HIS A 18 -15.71 -6.25 0.73
N GLN A 19 -15.03 -6.79 -0.29
CA GLN A 19 -13.58 -6.66 -0.52
C GLN A 19 -12.74 -6.96 0.73
N ILE A 20 -13.21 -7.92 1.55
CA ILE A 20 -12.59 -8.27 2.83
C ILE A 20 -11.13 -8.70 2.64
N PRO A 21 -10.79 -9.61 1.71
CA PRO A 21 -9.39 -10.00 1.50
C PRO A 21 -8.48 -8.81 1.17
N GLN A 22 -8.89 -7.96 0.21
CA GLN A 22 -8.12 -6.79 -0.22
C GLN A 22 -7.90 -5.78 0.91
N MET A 23 -8.93 -5.55 1.71
CA MET A 23 -8.86 -4.65 2.88
C MET A 23 -7.84 -5.18 3.90
N PHE A 24 -7.91 -6.46 4.24
CA PHE A 24 -6.99 -7.07 5.20
C PHE A 24 -5.56 -7.19 4.67
N GLU A 25 -5.36 -7.46 3.38
CA GLU A 25 -4.04 -7.42 2.75
C GLU A 25 -3.40 -6.04 2.91
N SER A 26 -4.16 -4.97 2.65
CA SER A 26 -3.69 -3.59 2.78
C SER A 26 -3.30 -3.25 4.23
N LEU A 27 -4.10 -3.67 5.19
CA LEU A 27 -3.82 -3.50 6.62
C LEU A 27 -2.57 -4.27 7.06
N LEU A 28 -2.44 -5.51 6.59
CA LEU A 28 -1.31 -6.38 6.91
C LEU A 28 0.00 -5.81 6.35
N SER A 29 -0.01 -5.28 5.11
CA SER A 29 1.14 -4.59 4.54
C SER A 29 1.57 -3.40 5.40
N CYS A 30 0.63 -2.60 5.89
CA CYS A 30 0.95 -1.45 6.76
C CYS A 30 1.57 -1.87 8.09
N LEU A 31 0.99 -2.89 8.73
CA LEU A 31 1.52 -3.46 9.96
C LEU A 31 2.95 -3.98 9.79
N MET A 32 3.23 -4.67 8.69
CA MET A 32 4.56 -5.22 8.42
C MET A 32 5.62 -4.14 8.16
N ILE A 33 5.22 -3.02 7.55
CA ILE A 33 6.11 -1.90 7.24
C ILE A 33 6.38 -1.06 8.49
N GLU A 34 5.33 -0.62 9.19
CA GLU A 34 5.49 0.32 10.31
C GLU A 34 5.87 -0.37 11.62
N ARG A 35 5.52 -1.66 11.80
CA ARG A 35 5.81 -2.46 13.00
C ARG A 35 5.55 -1.69 14.30
N PRO A 36 4.33 -1.16 14.50
CA PRO A 36 4.01 -0.36 15.68
C PRO A 36 4.16 -1.18 16.97
N GLU A 37 4.51 -0.50 18.07
CA GLU A 37 4.59 -1.12 19.40
C GLU A 37 3.24 -1.71 19.86
N ASP A 38 2.15 -1.06 19.46
CA ASP A 38 0.78 -1.55 19.66
C ASP A 38 0.07 -1.80 18.31
N PRO A 39 0.11 -3.05 17.80
CA PRO A 39 -0.55 -3.43 16.56
C PRO A 39 -2.07 -3.28 16.59
N VAL A 40 -2.70 -3.45 17.75
CA VAL A 40 -4.17 -3.45 17.86
C VAL A 40 -4.68 -2.01 17.71
N ALA A 41 -4.12 -1.09 18.49
CA ALA A 41 -4.47 0.33 18.40
C ALA A 41 -4.20 0.90 17.00
N TYR A 42 -3.11 0.47 16.36
CA TYR A 42 -2.79 0.86 14.98
C TYR A 42 -3.85 0.39 13.98
N VAL A 43 -4.28 -0.88 14.06
CA VAL A 43 -5.33 -1.41 13.18
C VAL A 43 -6.66 -0.66 13.39
N GLU A 44 -7.03 -0.35 14.63
CA GLU A 44 -8.25 0.42 14.92
C GLU A 44 -8.22 1.80 14.26
N LYS A 45 -7.07 2.47 14.32
CA LYS A 45 -6.85 3.74 13.61
C LYS A 45 -7.00 3.56 12.10
N LYS A 46 -6.35 2.57 11.49
CA LYS A 46 -6.44 2.31 10.05
C LYS A 46 -7.84 1.94 9.60
N MET A 47 -8.58 1.16 10.39
CA MET A 47 -9.99 0.86 10.13
C MET A 47 -10.88 2.11 10.18
N SER A 48 -10.54 3.09 11.03
CA SER A 48 -11.22 4.39 11.07
C SER A 48 -10.93 5.21 9.81
N GLU A 49 -9.69 5.22 9.32
CA GLU A 49 -9.30 5.86 8.05
C GLU A 49 -10.03 5.20 6.85
N ILE A 50 -10.07 3.86 6.80
CA ILE A 50 -10.80 3.09 5.78
C ILE A 50 -12.28 3.48 5.76
N ARG A 51 -12.90 3.63 6.93
CA ARG A 51 -14.31 4.00 7.05
C ARG A 51 -14.58 5.41 6.48
N ALA A 52 -13.64 6.34 6.67
CA ALA A 52 -13.77 7.70 6.15
C ALA A 52 -13.62 7.74 4.61
N ILE A 53 -12.73 6.92 4.05
CA ILE A 53 -12.45 6.86 2.61
C ILE A 53 -13.48 6.00 1.85
N GLY A 54 -14.05 5.00 2.52
CA GLY A 54 -14.93 3.97 1.94
C GLY A 54 -14.13 2.75 1.47
N VAL A 55 -14.56 1.55 1.85
CA VAL A 55 -13.86 0.28 1.58
C VAL A 55 -13.62 0.06 0.08
N GLN A 56 -14.56 0.50 -0.77
CA GLN A 56 -14.46 0.43 -2.23
C GLN A 56 -13.30 1.21 -2.84
N ASN A 57 -12.77 2.18 -2.10
CA ASN A 57 -11.65 3.02 -2.52
C ASN A 57 -10.31 2.56 -1.91
N VAL A 58 -10.32 1.46 -1.15
CA VAL A 58 -9.12 0.90 -0.52
C VAL A 58 -8.51 -0.16 -1.43
N ASN A 59 -7.26 0.05 -1.79
CA ASN A 59 -6.41 -0.93 -2.43
C ASN A 59 -5.12 -1.10 -1.62
N TRP A 60 -4.29 -2.07 -2.02
CA TRP A 60 -3.03 -2.37 -1.35
C TRP A 60 -2.06 -1.18 -1.28
N GLU A 61 -2.18 -0.20 -2.19
CA GLU A 61 -1.36 1.00 -2.20
C GLU A 61 -1.93 2.13 -1.34
N THR A 62 -3.23 2.12 -0.99
CA THR A 62 -3.91 3.28 -0.36
C THR A 62 -3.17 3.80 0.87
N PHE A 63 -2.61 2.90 1.68
CA PHE A 63 -1.84 3.26 2.88
C PHE A 63 -0.34 3.05 2.73
N VAL A 64 0.09 2.27 1.74
CA VAL A 64 1.50 1.94 1.51
C VAL A 64 2.16 2.96 0.58
N ARG A 65 1.41 3.69 -0.25
CA ARG A 65 1.96 4.64 -1.24
C ARG A 65 2.81 5.72 -0.60
N GLU A 66 2.40 6.24 0.55
CA GLU A 66 3.17 7.25 1.29
C GLU A 66 4.36 6.65 2.05
N LEU A 67 4.28 5.36 2.42
CA LEU A 67 5.36 4.63 3.07
C LEU A 67 6.38 4.09 2.07
N HIS A 68 5.99 3.93 0.81
CA HIS A 68 6.84 3.37 -0.23
C HIS A 68 7.90 4.41 -0.60
N PRO A 69 9.19 4.12 -0.37
CA PRO A 69 10.26 5.10 -0.50
C PRO A 69 10.36 5.66 -1.92
N TYR A 70 9.88 4.97 -2.95
CA TYR A 70 9.86 5.48 -4.32
C TYR A 70 8.49 5.93 -4.85
N ARG A 71 7.40 5.73 -4.09
CA ARG A 71 6.04 6.18 -4.50
C ARG A 71 5.49 7.29 -3.63
N ASN A 72 6.17 7.62 -2.53
CA ASN A 72 5.86 8.78 -1.74
C ASN A 72 5.87 10.03 -2.64
N SER A 73 4.74 10.75 -2.68
CA SER A 73 4.54 11.91 -3.55
C SER A 73 5.50 13.06 -3.24
N VAL A 74 5.83 13.27 -1.96
CA VAL A 74 6.80 14.28 -1.51
C VAL A 74 8.20 13.88 -1.95
N ARG A 75 8.62 12.62 -1.75
CA ARG A 75 9.93 12.18 -2.24
C ARG A 75 10.02 12.27 -3.75
N LEU A 76 8.98 11.85 -4.47
CA LEU A 76 8.93 12.00 -5.92
C LEU A 76 9.21 13.46 -6.28
N GLN A 77 8.50 14.43 -5.71
CA GLN A 77 8.74 15.85 -6.00
C GLN A 77 10.22 16.27 -5.87
N HIS A 78 10.95 15.78 -4.86
CA HIS A 78 12.28 16.28 -4.50
C HIS A 78 13.47 15.41 -4.91
N VAL A 79 13.27 14.12 -5.21
CA VAL A 79 14.34 13.17 -5.53
C VAL A 79 14.33 12.83 -7.01
N ARG A 80 15.53 12.85 -7.62
CA ARG A 80 15.80 12.49 -9.02
C ARG A 80 16.86 11.40 -9.09
N ASP A 81 16.60 10.25 -8.48
CA ASP A 81 17.57 9.16 -8.34
C ASP A 81 17.68 8.25 -9.59
N GLY A 82 16.84 8.45 -10.61
CA GLY A 82 16.77 7.59 -11.80
C GLY A 82 16.16 6.21 -11.54
N SER A 83 15.47 6.03 -10.40
CA SER A 83 14.67 4.83 -10.11
C SER A 83 13.57 4.63 -11.16
N LYS A 84 12.97 3.44 -11.18
CA LYS A 84 11.85 3.11 -12.08
C LYS A 84 10.71 4.15 -11.98
N PHE A 85 10.43 4.65 -10.77
CA PHE A 85 9.34 5.59 -10.50
C PHE A 85 9.68 7.03 -10.91
N ASP A 86 10.95 7.43 -10.83
CA ASP A 86 11.43 8.70 -11.39
C ASP A 86 11.29 8.71 -12.93
N LYS A 87 11.65 7.58 -13.57
CA LYS A 87 11.47 7.39 -15.01
C LYS A 87 10.00 7.36 -15.43
N GLU A 88 9.13 6.66 -14.68
CA GLU A 88 7.68 6.64 -14.94
C GLU A 88 7.08 8.05 -14.89
N ARG A 89 7.54 8.93 -13.98
CA ARG A 89 7.09 10.33 -13.96
C ARG A 89 7.59 11.15 -15.14
N GLN A 90 8.86 10.98 -15.53
CA GLN A 90 9.40 11.64 -16.73
C GLN A 90 8.61 11.24 -17.99
N ILE A 91 8.16 9.98 -18.06
CA ILE A 91 7.32 9.47 -19.14
C ILE A 91 5.89 10.05 -19.08
N LEU A 92 5.37 10.32 -17.87
CA LEU A 92 4.05 10.91 -17.65
C LEU A 92 3.98 12.44 -17.86
N GLY A 93 5.08 13.09 -18.25
CA GLY A 93 5.07 14.46 -18.78
C GLY A 93 5.07 15.60 -17.76
N GLU A 94 5.44 15.35 -16.49
CA GLU A 94 5.71 16.44 -15.54
C GLU A 94 7.17 16.91 -15.70
N GLU A 95 7.38 17.94 -16.54
CA GLU A 95 8.64 18.68 -16.67
C GLU A 95 8.98 19.41 -15.36
N GLY A 96 9.53 18.67 -14.40
CA GLY A 96 10.11 19.23 -13.17
C GLY A 96 11.58 19.57 -13.39
N ASP A 97 11.85 20.87 -13.46
CA ASP A 97 13.14 21.56 -13.53
C ASP A 97 14.34 20.78 -12.95
N GLY A 98 15.41 20.70 -13.74
CA GLY A 98 16.56 19.83 -13.50
C GLY A 98 17.25 20.14 -12.17
N LYS A 99 17.10 19.24 -11.18
CA LYS A 99 17.92 19.24 -9.97
C LYS A 99 18.44 17.86 -9.63
N GLU A 100 19.65 17.87 -9.10
CA GLU A 100 20.63 16.78 -8.97
C GLU A 100 20.11 15.47 -8.38
N LYS A 101 20.72 14.37 -8.85
CA LYS A 101 20.60 13.02 -8.29
C LYS A 101 20.98 13.04 -6.82
N SER A 102 20.08 12.57 -5.95
CA SER A 102 20.43 12.27 -4.56
C SER A 102 20.86 10.82 -4.41
N ASP A 103 21.98 10.57 -3.74
CA ASP A 103 22.55 9.23 -3.46
C ASP A 103 21.81 8.46 -2.34
N TYR A 104 20.50 8.66 -2.18
CA TYR A 104 19.74 8.01 -1.12
C TYR A 104 19.30 6.59 -1.51
N GLU A 105 19.89 5.59 -0.87
CA GLU A 105 19.51 4.18 -0.97
C GLU A 105 18.68 3.78 0.28
N PRO A 106 17.37 3.47 0.15
CA PRO A 106 16.54 3.06 1.28
C PRO A 106 16.85 1.61 1.69
N ASP A 107 17.48 1.44 2.85
CA ASP A 107 17.79 0.12 3.47
C ASP A 107 16.54 -0.71 3.87
N LEU A 108 15.34 -0.12 3.81
CA LEU A 108 14.10 -0.73 4.32
C LEU A 108 13.68 -2.01 3.56
N PHE A 109 14.08 -2.16 2.29
CA PHE A 109 13.71 -3.33 1.47
C PHE A 109 14.76 -4.45 1.41
N LYS A 110 15.95 -4.25 1.98
CA LYS A 110 16.96 -5.31 2.06
C LYS A 110 16.57 -6.44 3.01
N LEU A 111 15.59 -6.20 3.88
CA LEU A 111 15.09 -7.17 4.87
C LEU A 111 14.05 -8.15 4.32
N THR A 112 13.48 -7.88 3.13
CA THR A 112 12.47 -8.76 2.51
C THR A 112 13.03 -9.68 1.42
N GLU A 113 14.29 -9.50 1.02
CA GLU A 113 14.96 -10.30 -0.03
C GLU A 113 15.88 -11.40 0.53
N ALA A 114 15.96 -11.58 1.86
CA ALA A 114 16.78 -12.60 2.49
C ALA A 114 15.95 -13.79 3.00
N SER A 115 15.60 -14.71 2.08
CA SER A 115 15.67 -16.18 2.20
C SER A 115 14.82 -16.86 1.12
#